data_AF-A0A1H4CKI2-F1
#
_entry.id   AF-A0A1H4CKI2-F1
#
_cell.length_a   1.000
_cell.length_b   1.000
_cell.length_c   1.000
_cell.angle_alpha   90.00
_cell.angle_beta   90.00
_cell.angle_gamma   90.00
#
_symmetry.space_group_name_H-M   'P 1'
#
loop_
_entity.id
_entity.type
_entity.pdbx_description
1 polymer ?
#
loop_
_entity_poly.entity_id
_entity_poly.type
_entity_poly.pdbx_seq_one_letter_code
_entity_poly.pdbx_strand_id
1 'polypeptide(L)'
;MKGKRQSTVEPVFGTLTQFMGLIKINTIKIKQANKVMHLAALAYNLKKYLKFTQKLSKTKAKALGLIFSKINGLQNLIIFSFHQPKFN
;
A
#
# COMPACT_ATOMS: atom_id res chain seq x y z
N MET A 1 -22.52 -10.96 10.69
CA MET A 1 -21.30 -10.36 10.12
C MET A 1 -20.50 -9.67 11.21
N LYS A 2 -19.19 -9.91 11.34
CA LYS A 2 -18.33 -9.15 12.28
C LYS A 2 -18.32 -7.67 11.91
N GLY A 3 -18.42 -6.79 12.89
CA GLY A 3 -18.36 -5.34 12.67
C GLY A 3 -17.00 -4.90 12.10
N LYS A 4 -16.97 -3.82 11.29
CA LYS A 4 -15.76 -3.30 10.61
C LYS A 4 -14.55 -3.08 11.55
N ARG A 5 -14.78 -2.72 12.81
CA ARG A 5 -13.71 -2.54 13.82
C ARG A 5 -13.22 -3.88 14.39
N GLN A 6 -14.12 -4.84 14.49
CA GLN A 6 -13.83 -6.17 15.01
C GLN A 6 -12.97 -6.96 14.04
N SER A 7 -13.16 -6.77 12.73
CA SER A 7 -12.33 -7.39 11.68
C SER A 7 -10.89 -6.83 11.60
N THR A 8 -10.59 -5.71 12.28
CA THR A 8 -9.25 -5.09 12.28
C THR A 8 -8.56 -5.13 13.63
N VAL A 9 -9.30 -4.97 14.74
CA VAL A 9 -8.70 -4.93 16.08
C VAL A 9 -8.40 -6.32 16.63
N GLU A 10 -9.32 -7.29 16.47
CA GLU A 10 -9.12 -8.66 16.98
C GLU A 10 -7.90 -9.39 16.38
N PRO A 11 -7.64 -9.34 15.06
CA PRO A 11 -6.46 -10.01 14.49
C PRO A 11 -5.14 -9.37 14.94
N VAL A 12 -5.11 -8.03 15.12
CA VAL A 12 -3.91 -7.34 15.62
C VAL A 12 -3.64 -7.71 17.07
N PHE A 13 -4.68 -7.73 17.90
CA PHE A 13 -4.55 -8.11 19.30
C PHE A 13 -4.10 -9.56 19.45
N GLY A 14 -4.68 -10.48 18.67
CA GLY A 14 -4.25 -11.88 18.61
C GLY A 14 -2.80 -12.04 18.17
N THR A 15 -2.34 -11.22 17.23
CA THR A 15 -0.94 -11.24 16.79
C THR A 15 0.01 -10.81 17.91
N LEU A 16 -0.37 -9.76 18.64
CA LEU A 16 0.45 -9.26 19.74
C LEU A 16 0.52 -10.27 20.89
N THR A 17 -0.60 -10.90 21.25
CA THR A 17 -0.63 -11.91 22.31
C THR A 17 0.11 -13.19 21.93
N GLN A 18 -0.21 -13.79 20.79
CA GLN A 18 0.31 -15.11 20.42
C GLN A 18 1.74 -15.07 19.85
N PHE A 19 2.06 -14.10 18.99
CA PHE A 19 3.33 -14.07 18.26
C PHE A 19 4.33 -13.03 18.76
N MET A 20 3.86 -11.93 19.37
CA MET A 20 4.74 -10.91 19.97
C MET A 20 4.95 -11.13 21.48
N GLY A 21 4.47 -12.25 22.02
CA GLY A 21 4.79 -12.70 23.36
C GLY A 21 4.12 -11.93 24.50
N LEU A 22 3.05 -11.15 24.24
CA LEU A 22 2.38 -10.40 25.33
C LEU A 22 1.82 -11.30 26.44
N ILE A 23 1.53 -12.57 26.16
CA ILE A 23 1.02 -13.52 27.17
C ILE A 23 2.13 -13.99 28.13
N LYS A 24 3.40 -13.85 27.73
CA LYS A 24 4.58 -14.32 28.47
C LYS A 24 5.30 -13.19 29.21
N ILE A 25 4.67 -12.01 29.34
CA ILE A 25 5.28 -10.88 30.02
C ILE A 25 5.21 -11.09 31.53
N ASN A 26 6.36 -11.34 32.17
CA ASN A 26 6.47 -11.53 33.61
C ASN A 26 6.51 -10.19 34.40
N THR A 27 5.63 -9.24 34.08
CA THR A 27 5.59 -7.94 34.77
C THR A 27 4.50 -7.92 35.83
N ILE A 28 4.87 -7.79 37.10
CA ILE A 28 3.95 -7.73 38.24
C ILE A 28 3.09 -6.44 38.22
N LYS A 29 3.64 -5.33 37.70
CA LYS A 29 2.98 -4.02 37.69
C LYS A 29 2.28 -3.74 36.36
N ILE A 30 1.00 -3.39 36.41
CA ILE A 30 0.17 -2.99 35.24
C ILE A 30 0.84 -1.87 34.43
N LYS A 31 1.46 -0.89 35.10
CA LYS A 31 2.18 0.21 34.43
C LYS A 31 3.31 -0.29 33.53
N GLN A 32 4.02 -1.36 33.93
CA GLN A 32 5.11 -1.92 33.13
C GLN A 32 4.57 -2.80 31.99
N ALA A 33 3.50 -3.57 32.26
CA ALA A 33 2.80 -4.35 31.23
C ALA A 33 2.32 -3.45 30.09
N ASN A 34 1.72 -2.29 30.42
CA ASN A 34 1.24 -1.33 29.43
C ASN A 34 2.38 -0.77 28.56
N LYS A 35 3.57 -0.51 29.14
CA LYS A 35 4.74 -0.07 28.37
C LYS A 35 5.16 -1.12 27.35
N VAL A 36 5.26 -2.38 27.76
CA VAL A 36 5.66 -3.50 26.88
C VAL A 36 4.61 -3.71 25.78
N MET A 37 3.32 -3.62 26.12
CA MET A 37 2.23 -3.69 25.15
C MET A 37 2.34 -2.60 24.08
N HIS A 38 2.54 -1.34 24.46
CA HIS A 38 2.71 -0.24 23.51
C HIS A 38 3.96 -0.40 22.66
N LEU A 39 5.08 -0.85 23.24
CA LEU A 39 6.31 -1.10 22.52
C LEU A 39 6.12 -2.19 21.46
N ALA A 40 5.48 -3.31 21.82
CA ALA A 40 5.19 -4.40 20.88
C ALA A 40 4.26 -3.94 19.74
N ALA A 41 3.22 -3.16 20.06
CA ALA A 41 2.30 -2.62 19.06
C ALA A 41 3.03 -1.67 18.09
N LEU A 42 3.89 -0.80 18.61
CA LEU A 42 4.68 0.13 17.80
C LEU A 42 5.68 -0.62 16.91
N ALA A 43 6.40 -1.60 17.47
CA ALA A 43 7.35 -2.44 16.71
C ALA A 43 6.66 -3.24 15.60
N TYR A 44 5.46 -3.80 15.87
CA TYR A 44 4.68 -4.50 14.86
C TYR A 44 4.28 -3.58 13.70
N ASN A 45 3.80 -2.37 14.02
CA ASN A 45 3.43 -1.39 13.01
C ASN A 45 4.66 -0.92 12.20
N LEU A 46 5.80 -0.68 12.85
CA LEU A 46 7.06 -0.33 12.18
C LEU A 46 7.52 -1.45 11.24
N LYS A 47 7.54 -2.70 11.70
CA LYS A 47 7.89 -3.87 10.87
C LYS A 47 6.97 -3.98 9.65
N LYS A 48 5.67 -3.71 9.82
CA LYS A 48 4.70 -3.70 8.72
C LYS A 48 4.99 -2.58 7.72
N TYR A 49 5.36 -1.39 8.22
CA TYR A 49 5.72 -0.24 7.39
C TYR A 49 7.03 -0.47 6.61
N LEU A 50 8.03 -1.10 7.23
CA LEU A 50 9.29 -1.45 6.55
C LEU A 50 9.08 -2.51 5.46
N LYS A 51 8.14 -3.43 5.66
CA LYS A 51 7.72 -4.40 4.64
C LYS A 51 6.76 -3.81 3.60
N PHE A 52 6.33 -2.56 3.77
CA PHE A 52 5.48 -1.88 2.81
C PHE A 52 6.32 -1.46 1.59
N THR A 53 6.58 -2.42 0.72
CA THR A 53 6.92 -2.10 -0.67
C THR A 53 5.62 -1.63 -1.31
N GLN A 54 5.55 -0.35 -1.72
CA GLN A 54 4.46 0.10 -2.57
C GLN A 54 4.34 -0.91 -3.71
N LYS A 55 3.17 -1.54 -3.88
CA LYS A 55 2.88 -2.28 -5.10
C LYS A 55 2.82 -1.24 -6.21
N LEU A 56 3.98 -0.84 -6.72
CA LEU A 56 4.05 -0.19 -8.01
C LEU A 56 3.55 -1.28 -8.94
N SER A 57 2.29 -1.19 -9.33
CA SER A 57 1.76 -2.02 -10.39
C SER A 57 2.62 -1.68 -11.61
N LYS A 58 3.70 -2.45 -11.83
CA LYS A 58 4.39 -2.49 -13.12
C LYS A 58 3.44 -3.20 -14.07
N THR A 59 2.27 -2.62 -14.30
CA THR A 59 1.33 -3.11 -15.28
C THR A 59 1.95 -2.76 -16.61
N LYS A 60 2.46 -3.78 -17.29
CA LYS A 60 2.82 -3.70 -18.71
C LYS A 60 1.70 -2.99 -19.50
N ALA A 61 0.44 -3.14 -19.08
CA ALA A 61 -0.72 -2.42 -19.58
C ALA A 61 -0.62 -0.88 -19.48
N LYS A 62 -0.12 -0.30 -18.39
CA LYS A 62 0.04 1.17 -18.28
C LYS A 62 1.16 1.68 -19.19
N ALA A 63 2.25 0.91 -19.32
CA ALA A 63 3.32 1.23 -20.27
C ALA A 63 2.85 1.12 -21.74
N LEU A 64 2.09 0.06 -22.07
CA LEU A 64 1.47 -0.11 -23.39
C LEU A 64 0.47 1.01 -23.70
N GLY A 65 -0.35 1.42 -22.73
CA GLY A 65 -1.28 2.54 -22.89
C GLY A 65 -0.59 3.86 -23.21
N LEU A 66 0.57 4.13 -22.59
CA LEU A 66 1.38 5.32 -22.89
C LEU A 66 2.00 5.26 -24.30
N ILE A 67 2.49 4.09 -24.71
CA ILE A 67 3.04 3.90 -26.06
C ILE A 67 1.95 4.08 -27.13
N PHE A 68 0.77 3.49 -26.92
CA PHE A 68 -0.36 3.60 -27.84
C PHE A 68 -0.86 5.04 -27.95
N SER A 69 -0.99 5.76 -26.82
CA SER A 69 -1.36 7.18 -26.83
C SER A 69 -0.35 8.04 -27.59
N LYS A 70 0.95 7.73 -27.49
CA LYS A 70 2.01 8.46 -28.20
C LYS A 70 2.00 8.18 -29.71
N ILE A 71 1.75 6.93 -30.12
CA ILE A 71 1.61 6.55 -31.53
C ILE A 71 0.39 7.23 -32.16
N ASN A 72 -0.75 7.22 -31.48
CA ASN A 72 -1.97 7.89 -31.98
C ASN A 72 -1.79 9.40 -32.08
N GLY A 73 -1.10 10.02 -31.12
CA GLY A 73 -0.76 11.45 -31.19
C GLY A 73 0.12 11.78 -32.39
N LEU A 74 1.11 10.93 -32.70
CA LEU A 74 1.98 11.11 -33.87
C LEU A 74 1.21 10.92 -35.18
N GLN A 75 0.34 9.92 -35.27
CA GLN A 75 -0.51 9.69 -36.44
C GLN A 75 -1.44 10.88 -36.70
N ASN A 76 -2.08 11.42 -35.66
CA ASN A 76 -2.95 12.59 -35.78
C ASN A 76 -2.18 13.84 -36.22
N LEU A 77 -0.94 14.02 -35.74
CA LEU A 77 -0.09 15.14 -36.15
C LEU A 77 0.33 15.02 -37.62
N ILE A 78 0.67 13.81 -38.08
CA ILE A 78 0.96 13.53 -39.48
C ILE A 78 -0.26 13.83 -40.36
N ILE A 79 -1.45 13.35 -39.99
CA ILE A 79 -2.69 13.60 -40.72
C ILE A 79 -2.98 15.12 -40.78
N PHE A 80 -2.79 15.84 -39.68
CA PHE A 80 -2.94 17.30 -39.64
C PHE A 80 -1.95 18.01 -40.56
N SER A 81 -0.69 17.58 -40.59
CA SER A 81 0.34 18.13 -41.49
C SER A 81 0.03 17.87 -42.97
N PHE A 82 -0.60 16.74 -43.31
CA PHE A 82 -1.05 16.45 -44.69
C PHE A 82 -2.37 17.14 -45.06
N HIS A 83 -3.17 17.55 -44.07
CA HIS A 83 -4.44 18.26 -44.27
C HIS A 83 -4.29 19.79 -44.31
N GLN A 84 -3.06 20.34 -44.31
CA GLN A 84 -2.91 21.79 -44.49
C GLN A 84 -3.44 22.20 -45.87
N PRO A 85 -4.47 23.07 -45.94
CA PRO A 85 -4.93 23.60 -47.21
C PRO A 85 -3.79 24.44 -47.80
N LYS A 86 -3.40 24.15 -49.04
CA LYS A 86 -2.52 25.02 -49.81
C LYS A 86 -3.26 26.35 -49.97
N PHE A 87 -2.91 27.35 -49.14
CA PHE A 87 -3.30 28.73 -49.36
C PHE A 87 -2.62 29.19 -50.64
N ASN A 88 -3.42 29.34 -51.70
CA ASN A 88 -3.06 29.99 -52.95
C ASN A 88 -3.85 31.29 -53.04
#